data_AF-A0A9Q4XLK3-F1
#
_entry.id   AF-A0A9Q4XLK3-F1
#
_cell.length_a   1.000
_cell.length_b   1.000
_cell.length_c   1.000
_cell.angle_alpha   90.00
_cell.angle_beta   90.00
_cell.angle_gamma   90.00
#
_symmetry.space_group_name_H-M   'P 1'
#
loop_
_entity.id
_entity.type
_entity.pdbx_description
1 polymer ?
#
loop_
_entity_poly.entity_id
_entity_poly.type
_entity_poly.pdbx_seq_one_letter_code
_entity_poly.pdbx_strand_id
1 'polypeptide(L)'
;MPGSVQRDAMPYFLFLCEGRVLAQNIDGRIIDLGEATDENGAFAWRLDGNDEHGEGLKSAAAVLDDIAGHLEFLFLDGQFTSLPDVADDYAGKLDDAPAKEILLNEMSDKGGDDNPPAV
;
A
#
# COMPACT_ATOMS: atom_id res chain seq x y z
N MET A 1 -9.72 8.21 -30.63
CA MET A 1 -10.06 6.87 -30.12
C MET A 1 -8.84 5.98 -30.34
N PRO A 2 -8.29 5.18 -29.40
CA PRO A 2 -8.51 5.04 -27.96
C PRO A 2 -7.29 5.47 -27.10
N GLY A 3 -7.51 5.64 -25.79
CA GLY A 3 -6.56 6.19 -24.80
C GLY A 3 -5.29 5.37 -24.60
N SER A 4 -4.17 6.07 -24.37
CA SER A 4 -2.85 5.47 -24.27
C SER A 4 -2.05 6.07 -23.11
N VAL A 5 -2.53 6.02 -21.87
CA VAL A 5 -1.68 6.23 -20.68
C VAL A 5 -2.27 5.49 -19.45
N GLN A 6 -2.51 4.18 -19.57
CA GLN A 6 -2.91 3.37 -18.41
C GLN A 6 -2.12 2.05 -18.38
N ARG A 7 -0.84 2.11 -18.76
CA ARG A 7 0.03 0.93 -18.90
C ARG A 7 1.16 0.86 -17.86
N ASP A 8 1.25 1.81 -16.94
CA ASP A 8 2.34 1.90 -15.98
C ASP A 8 1.87 1.69 -14.53
N ALA A 9 0.59 1.34 -14.35
CA ALA A 9 0.05 0.98 -13.06
C ALA A 9 0.44 -0.47 -12.74
N MET A 10 1.36 -0.64 -11.81
CA MET A 10 1.74 -1.94 -11.28
C MET A 10 0.77 -2.36 -10.18
N PRO A 11 0.20 -3.58 -10.24
CA PRO A 11 -0.65 -4.11 -9.19
C PRO A 11 0.21 -4.60 -8.01
N TYR A 12 -0.16 -4.19 -6.80
CA TYR A 12 0.40 -4.66 -5.55
C TYR A 12 -0.73 -5.18 -4.66
N PHE A 13 -0.41 -6.12 -3.77
CA PHE A 13 -1.36 -6.59 -2.77
C PHE A 13 -0.91 -6.17 -1.38
N LEU A 14 -1.79 -5.48 -0.68
CA LEU A 14 -1.63 -5.19 0.74
C LEU A 14 -2.31 -6.27 1.55
N PHE A 15 -1.67 -6.70 2.63
CA PHE A 15 -2.23 -7.64 3.57
C PHE A 15 -2.10 -7.11 4.98
N LEU A 16 -3.10 -7.37 5.81
CA LEU A 16 -3.01 -7.11 7.24
C LEU A 16 -3.06 -8.43 8.01
N CYS A 17 -1.93 -8.84 8.58
CA CYS A 17 -1.78 -10.11 9.28
C CYS A 17 -1.12 -9.90 10.64
N GLU A 18 -1.70 -10.40 11.73
CA GLU A 18 -1.13 -10.31 13.09
C GLU A 18 -0.76 -8.87 13.53
N GLY A 19 -1.44 -7.85 12.99
CA GLY A 19 -1.13 -6.44 13.25
C GLY A 19 0.09 -5.91 12.48
N ARG A 20 0.50 -6.60 11.41
CA ARG A 20 1.53 -6.18 10.46
C ARG A 20 0.92 -5.89 9.11
N VAL A 21 1.37 -4.80 8.50
CA VAL A 21 0.99 -4.40 7.16
C VAL A 21 2.06 -4.92 6.21
N LEU A 22 1.67 -5.84 5.36
CA LEU A 22 2.56 -6.47 4.40
C LEU A 22 2.20 -6.00 2.99
N ALA A 23 3.19 -5.82 2.13
CA ALA A 23 2.97 -5.58 0.72
C ALA A 23 3.64 -6.63 -0.15
N GLN A 24 2.90 -7.12 -1.13
CA GLN A 24 3.36 -8.05 -2.14
C GLN A 24 3.41 -7.37 -3.52
N ASN A 25 4.53 -7.54 -4.21
CA ASN A 25 4.68 -7.14 -5.61
C ASN A 25 4.32 -8.28 -6.58
N ILE A 26 4.18 -7.98 -7.88
CA ILE A 26 3.92 -8.95 -8.96
C ILE A 26 4.94 -10.08 -9.06
N ASP A 27 6.15 -9.88 -8.54
CA ASP A 27 7.21 -10.89 -8.46
C ASP A 27 6.94 -11.94 -7.36
N GLY A 28 5.91 -11.72 -6.52
CA GLY A 28 5.57 -12.56 -5.37
C GLY A 28 6.33 -12.22 -4.09
N ARG A 29 7.25 -11.25 -4.17
CA ARG A 29 8.03 -10.73 -3.05
C ARG A 29 7.15 -10.00 -2.05
N ILE A 30 7.32 -10.28 -0.76
CA ILE A 30 6.54 -9.68 0.33
C ILE A 30 7.47 -8.96 1.29
N ILE A 31 7.13 -7.74 1.66
CA ILE A 31 7.87 -6.94 2.64
C ILE A 31 6.93 -6.45 3.76
N ASP A 32 7.52 -6.21 4.92
CA ASP A 32 6.84 -5.57 6.05
C ASP A 32 6.86 -4.05 5.86
N LEU A 33 5.73 -3.47 5.43
CA LEU A 33 5.62 -2.03 5.25
C LEU A 33 5.43 -1.28 6.57
N GLY A 34 4.97 -1.96 7.61
CA GLY A 34 4.80 -1.37 8.92
C GLY A 34 3.83 -2.16 9.81
N GLU A 35 3.26 -1.46 10.78
CA GLU A 35 2.40 -2.06 11.79
C GLU A 35 1.00 -1.46 11.77
N ALA A 36 0.00 -2.28 12.10
CA ALA A 36 -1.33 -1.80 12.44
C ALA A 36 -1.82 -2.41 13.75
N THR A 37 -2.28 -1.55 14.62
CA THR A 37 -2.66 -1.88 15.99
C THR A 37 -4.15 -1.61 16.15
N ASP A 38 -4.87 -2.53 16.77
CA ASP A 38 -6.24 -2.28 17.22
C ASP A 38 -6.20 -1.70 18.64
N GLU A 39 -6.65 -0.45 18.80
CA GLU A 39 -6.84 0.18 20.09
C GLU A 39 -8.34 0.34 20.39
N ASN A 40 -8.91 -0.63 21.11
CA ASN A 40 -10.31 -0.62 21.56
C ASN A 40 -11.35 -0.47 20.42
N GLY A 41 -11.11 -1.09 19.26
CA GLY A 41 -11.98 -1.00 18.08
C GLY A 41 -11.72 0.22 17.20
N ALA A 42 -10.66 0.97 17.47
CA ALA A 42 -10.07 1.93 16.56
C ALA A 42 -8.71 1.39 16.09
N PHE A 43 -8.64 1.03 14.82
CA PHE A 43 -7.38 0.64 14.21
C PHE A 43 -6.54 1.89 13.94
N ALA A 44 -5.27 1.78 14.30
CA ALA A 44 -4.22 2.71 13.93
C ALA A 44 -3.18 1.96 13.10
N TRP A 45 -2.56 2.61 12.14
CA TRP A 45 -1.47 2.04 11.35
C TRP A 45 -0.32 3.03 11.24
N ARG A 46 0.88 2.50 11.03
CA ARG A 46 2.09 3.28 10.82
C ARG A 46 2.99 2.58 9.81
N LEU A 47 3.41 3.30 8.78
CA LEU A 47 4.34 2.79 7.77
C LEU A 47 5.78 3.14 8.14
N ASP A 48 6.67 2.17 7.96
CA ASP A 48 8.10 2.34 8.11
C ASP A 48 8.66 3.07 6.88
N GLY A 49 9.25 4.24 7.10
CA GLY A 49 10.01 4.99 6.09
C GLY A 49 9.42 6.32 5.61
N ASN A 50 8.11 6.57 5.75
CA ASN A 50 7.49 7.84 5.36
C ASN A 50 6.82 8.61 6.51
N ASP A 51 6.95 8.13 7.76
CA ASP A 51 6.25 8.63 8.95
C ASP A 51 4.71 8.74 8.80
N GLU A 52 4.15 8.14 7.76
CA GLU A 52 2.72 8.09 7.52
C GLU A 52 2.05 7.18 8.51
N HIS A 53 0.93 7.67 9.02
CA HIS A 53 0.11 6.99 9.99
C HIS A 53 -1.34 7.39 9.78
N GLY A 54 -2.24 6.48 10.12
CA GLY A 54 -3.67 6.72 10.17
C GLY A 54 -4.24 6.16 11.46
N GLU A 55 -5.32 6.78 11.94
CA GLU A 55 -5.97 6.42 13.21
C GLU A 55 -7.49 6.55 13.10
N GLY A 56 -8.23 5.88 14.00
CA GLY A 56 -9.69 5.97 14.06
C GLY A 56 -10.42 5.11 13.03
N LEU A 57 -9.74 4.12 12.44
CA LEU A 57 -10.33 3.23 11.44
C LEU A 57 -11.14 2.12 12.12
N LYS A 58 -12.25 1.72 11.51
CA LYS A 58 -13.23 0.83 12.16
C LYS A 58 -13.05 -0.66 11.82
N SER A 59 -12.14 -0.98 10.89
CA SER A 59 -11.93 -2.34 10.37
C SER A 59 -10.61 -2.45 9.63
N ALA A 60 -10.05 -3.66 9.56
CA ALA A 60 -8.87 -3.98 8.75
C ALA A 60 -8.99 -3.54 7.28
N ALA A 61 -10.17 -3.72 6.67
CA ALA A 61 -10.40 -3.27 5.29
C ALA A 61 -10.27 -1.75 5.14
N ALA A 62 -10.69 -0.97 6.15
CA ALA A 62 -10.54 0.48 6.14
C ALA A 62 -9.07 0.89 6.34
N VAL A 63 -8.31 0.15 7.16
CA VAL A 63 -6.85 0.30 7.28
C VAL A 63 -6.16 0.12 5.92
N LEU A 64 -6.45 -0.98 5.23
CA LEU A 64 -5.87 -1.24 3.92
C LEU A 64 -6.28 -0.21 2.87
N ASP A 65 -7.52 0.28 2.92
CA ASP A 65 -8.01 1.33 2.03
C ASP A 65 -7.32 2.68 2.25
N ASP A 66 -7.12 3.05 3.51
CA ASP A 66 -6.44 4.27 3.92
C ASP A 66 -4.95 4.23 3.51
N ILE A 67 -4.25 3.14 3.85
CA ILE A 67 -2.86 2.89 3.44
C ILE A 67 -2.74 2.93 1.92
N ALA A 68 -3.66 2.32 1.18
CA ALA A 68 -3.66 2.32 -0.29
C ALA A 68 -3.72 3.73 -0.89
N GLY A 69 -4.43 4.67 -0.25
CA GLY A 69 -4.52 6.06 -0.70
C GLY A 69 -3.26 6.89 -0.42
N HIS A 70 -2.44 6.43 0.52
CA HIS A 70 -1.20 7.06 0.95
C HIS A 70 0.05 6.47 0.29
N LEU A 71 -0.01 5.20 -0.14
CA LEU A 71 1.11 4.54 -0.80
C LEU A 71 1.44 5.10 -2.18
N GLU A 72 2.73 5.25 -2.44
CA GLU A 72 3.28 5.67 -3.71
C GLU A 72 4.27 4.63 -4.26
N PHE A 73 4.40 4.56 -5.59
CA PHE A 73 5.30 3.61 -6.25
C PHE A 73 6.75 3.73 -5.76
N LEU A 74 7.28 4.95 -5.73
CA LEU A 74 8.67 5.23 -5.29
C LEU A 74 8.92 4.82 -3.84
N PHE A 75 7.89 4.95 -2.98
CA PHE A 75 7.99 4.52 -1.59
C PHE A 75 8.13 2.99 -1.52
N LEU A 76 7.24 2.25 -2.19
CA LEU A 76 7.29 0.79 -2.23
C LEU A 76 8.58 0.26 -2.84
N ASP A 77 9.03 0.83 -3.96
CA ASP A 77 10.32 0.45 -4.58
C ASP A 77 11.50 0.66 -3.62
N GLY A 78 11.51 1.78 -2.89
CA GLY A 78 12.49 2.05 -1.84
C GLY A 78 12.44 1.03 -0.71
N GLN A 79 11.25 0.63 -0.25
CA GLN A 79 11.09 -0.39 0.78
C GLN A 79 11.52 -1.78 0.29
N PHE A 80 11.16 -2.17 -0.94
CA PHE A 80 11.61 -3.45 -1.52
C PHE A 80 13.13 -3.55 -1.69
N THR A 81 13.80 -2.41 -1.88
CA THR A 81 15.26 -2.33 -1.94
C THR A 81 15.90 -2.41 -0.56
N SER A 82 15.25 -1.84 0.46
CA SER A 82 15.80 -1.70 1.81
C SER A 82 15.45 -2.86 2.75
N LEU A 83 14.28 -3.46 2.56
CA LEU A 83 13.72 -4.48 3.43
C LEU A 83 13.95 -5.90 2.86
N PRO A 84 14.13 -6.89 3.74
CA PRO A 84 14.21 -8.28 3.33
C PRO A 84 12.85 -8.80 2.85
N ASP A 85 12.90 -9.80 1.99
CA ASP A 85 11.70 -10.57 1.64
C ASP A 85 11.27 -11.43 2.84
N VAL A 86 10.03 -11.25 3.28
CA VAL A 86 9.38 -12.00 4.37
C VAL A 86 8.26 -12.91 3.86
N ALA A 87 8.18 -13.12 2.54
CA ALA A 87 7.12 -13.93 1.92
C ALA A 87 7.01 -15.32 2.52
N ASP A 88 8.14 -15.98 2.79
CA ASP A 88 8.18 -17.33 3.36
C ASP A 88 7.66 -17.39 4.81
N ASP A 89 7.91 -16.35 5.62
CA ASP A 89 7.48 -16.29 7.03
C ASP A 89 5.96 -16.11 7.17
N TYR A 90 5.36 -15.41 6.21
CA TYR A 90 3.92 -15.17 6.13
C TYR A 90 3.19 -16.08 5.13
N ALA A 91 3.91 -16.96 4.43
CA ALA A 91 3.33 -17.90 3.49
C ALA A 91 2.28 -18.78 4.20
N GLY A 92 1.07 -18.81 3.66
CA GLY A 92 -0.06 -19.55 4.24
C GLY A 92 -0.82 -18.84 5.36
N LYS A 93 -0.22 -17.86 6.06
CA LYS A 93 -0.96 -16.99 7.00
C LYS A 93 -1.84 -15.98 6.26
N LEU A 94 -1.38 -15.55 5.09
CA LEU A 94 -2.09 -14.61 4.23
C LEU A 94 -3.36 -15.19 3.57
N ASP A 95 -3.53 -16.51 3.57
CA ASP A 95 -4.68 -17.17 2.93
C ASP A 95 -6.02 -16.80 3.60
N ASP A 96 -6.00 -16.57 4.92
CA ASP A 96 -7.16 -16.14 5.72
C ASP A 96 -7.12 -14.63 6.06
N ALA A 97 -6.02 -13.95 5.74
CA ALA A 97 -5.83 -12.55 6.12
C ALA A 97 -6.59 -11.60 5.17
N PRO A 98 -7.10 -10.47 5.69
CA PRO A 98 -7.65 -9.42 4.84
C PRO A 98 -6.58 -8.88 3.89
N ALA A 99 -6.91 -8.91 2.59
CA ALA A 99 -6.06 -8.45 1.50
C ALA A 99 -6.76 -7.37 0.66
N LYS A 100 -5.99 -6.45 0.10
CA LYS A 100 -6.47 -5.43 -0.84
C LYS A 100 -5.49 -5.27 -1.99
N GLU A 101 -6.00 -5.44 -3.21
CA GLU A 101 -5.26 -5.09 -4.42
C GLU A 101 -5.26 -3.58 -4.62
N ILE A 102 -4.09 -3.02 -4.90
CA ILE A 102 -3.86 -1.60 -5.20
C ILE A 102 -3.11 -1.49 -6.52
N LEU A 103 -3.34 -0.41 -7.24
CA LEU A 103 -2.69 -0.13 -8.52
C LEU A 103 -1.89 1.16 -8.37
N LEU A 104 -0.56 1.07 -8.44
CA LEU A 104 0.33 2.21 -8.28
C LEU A 104 1.02 2.53 -9.59
N ASN A 105 1.00 3.79 -9.97
CA ASN A 105 1.61 4.26 -11.22
C ASN A 105 3.03 4.78 -10.95
N GLU A 106 4.02 4.38 -11.75
CA GLU A 106 5.41 4.85 -11.54
C GLU A 106 5.55 6.36 -11.78
N MET A 107 4.64 6.94 -12.58
CA MET A 107 4.50 8.37 -12.80
C MET A 107 3.30 8.98 -12.04
N SER A 108 3.08 8.65 -10.77
CA SER A 108 2.20 9.47 -9.93
C SER A 108 2.86 10.83 -9.67
N ASP A 109 2.93 11.65 -10.72
CA ASP A 109 3.21 13.07 -10.63
C ASP A 109 2.02 13.70 -9.90
N LYS A 110 2.14 13.90 -8.60
CA LYS A 110 1.26 14.79 -7.85
C LYS A 110 1.64 16.23 -8.22
N GLY A 111 1.45 16.56 -9.50
CA GLY A 111 1.85 17.81 -10.15
C GLY A 111 1.00 18.09 -11.39
N GLY A 112 -0.28 17.72 -11.37
CA GLY A 112 -1.20 17.86 -12.49
C GLY A 112 -2.48 18.65 -12.19
N ASP A 113 -2.48 19.58 -11.22
CA ASP A 113 -3.51 20.61 -11.12
C ASP A 113 -2.90 21.99 -11.44
N ASP A 114 -2.47 22.14 -12.69
CA ASP A 114 -2.40 23.46 -13.34
C ASP A 114 -3.34 23.39 -14.54
N ASN A 115 -4.63 23.48 -14.26
CA ASN A 115 -5.60 23.86 -15.28
C ASN A 115 -5.98 25.33 -15.04
N PRO A 116 -5.24 26.32 -15.58
CA PRO A 116 -5.85 27.60 -15.81
C PRO A 116 -6.86 27.39 -16.96
N PRO A 117 -8.17 27.63 -16.75
CA PRO A 117 -9.07 27.70 -17.89
C PRO A 117 -8.61 28.86 -18.78
N ALA A 118 -8.18 28.51 -19.99
CA ALA A 118 -7.93 29.46 -21.06
C ALA A 118 -9.25 30.12 -21.47
N VAL A 119 -9.37 31.44 -21.28
CA VAL A 119 -9.84 32.45 -22.27
C VAL A 119 -10.01 33.81 -21.61
#